data_AF-A0A937MWL9-F1
#
_entry.id   AF-A0A937MWL9-F1
#
_cell.length_a   1.000
_cell.length_b   1.000
_cell.length_c   1.000
_cell.angle_alpha   90.00
_cell.angle_beta   90.00
_cell.angle_gamma   90.00
#
_symmetry.space_group_name_H-M   'P 1'
#
loop_
_entity.id
_entity.type
_entity.pdbx_description
1 polymer ?
#
loop_
_entity_poly.entity_id
_entity_poly.type
_entity_poly.pdbx_seq_one_letter_code
_entity_poly.pdbx_strand_id
1 'polypeptide(L)'
;MAININPGVTRVEIPYCGESIVLMLRDYTTEEYCQFLKNRFKFVSPGNVDDHSSQARIEFIETILLDIKIKTKEGEEEVFFTDPATGDEKPLTPSVPNWKKYVQASFKCAAAMVFEGMSASLEQATLKN
;
A
#
# COMPACT_ATOMS: atom_id res chain seq x y z
N MET A 1 -14.57 16.64 16.49
CA MET A 1 -13.18 17.05 16.77
C MET A 1 -12.32 16.31 15.75
N ALA A 2 -11.75 17.00 14.76
CA ALA A 2 -10.89 16.35 13.78
C ALA A 2 -9.55 16.05 14.45
N ILE A 3 -9.20 14.77 14.59
CA ILE A 3 -7.87 14.39 15.06
C ILE A 3 -6.92 14.69 13.91
N ASN A 4 -6.22 15.82 13.99
CA ASN A 4 -5.11 16.13 13.09
C ASN A 4 -3.88 15.36 13.58
N ILE A 5 -3.79 14.10 13.17
CA ILE A 5 -2.52 13.36 13.24
C ILE A 5 -1.67 13.95 12.11
N ASN A 6 -0.59 14.68 12.46
CA ASN A 6 0.45 15.04 11.47
C ASN A 6 0.78 13.79 10.66
N PRO A 7 0.91 13.84 9.31
CA PRO A 7 1.06 12.61 8.54
C PRO A 7 2.35 11.91 8.97
N GLY A 8 2.18 10.87 9.78
CA GLY A 8 3.23 9.93 10.11
C GLY A 8 3.65 9.20 8.86
N VAL A 9 4.84 8.62 8.93
CA VAL A 9 5.29 7.67 7.92
C VAL A 9 5.19 6.31 8.56
N THR A 10 4.31 5.48 8.01
CA THR A 10 4.19 4.08 8.38
C THR A 10 5.12 3.24 7.52
N ARG A 11 5.87 2.35 8.17
CA ARG A 11 6.77 1.40 7.50
C ARG A 11 6.12 0.03 7.50
N VAL A 12 5.92 -0.54 6.32
CA VAL A 12 5.35 -1.88 6.17
C VAL A 12 6.42 -2.81 5.61
N GLU A 13 6.81 -3.82 6.40
CA GLU A 13 7.77 -4.85 6.01
C GLU A 13 7.03 -6.09 5.49
N ILE A 14 7.38 -6.55 4.29
CA ILE A 14 6.77 -7.67 3.59
C ILE A 14 7.88 -8.71 3.30
N PRO A 15 7.77 -9.95 3.82
CA PRO A 15 8.75 -10.99 3.54
C PRO A 15 8.83 -11.33 2.04
N TYR A 16 10.04 -11.38 1.48
CA TYR A 16 10.28 -11.70 0.07
C TYR A 16 11.64 -12.39 -0.12
N CYS A 17 11.62 -13.64 -0.60
CA CYS A 17 12.83 -14.40 -0.96
C CYS A 17 13.93 -14.47 0.13
N GLY A 18 13.56 -14.47 1.41
CA GLY A 18 14.50 -14.52 2.53
C GLY A 18 14.94 -13.15 3.06
N GLU A 19 14.56 -12.07 2.37
CA GLU A 19 14.73 -10.68 2.77
C GLU A 19 13.36 -10.03 3.03
N SER A 20 13.33 -8.72 3.30
CA SER A 20 12.07 -7.97 3.48
C SER A 20 11.98 -6.78 2.55
N ILE A 21 10.89 -6.68 1.79
CA ILE A 21 10.52 -5.44 1.09
C ILE A 21 9.93 -4.47 2.10
N VAL A 22 10.42 -3.25 2.12
CA VAL A 22 9.94 -2.17 2.98
C VAL A 22 9.21 -1.15 2.13
N LEU A 23 7.91 -0.97 2.37
CA LEU A 23 7.14 0.13 1.80
C LEU A 23 7.02 1.25 2.84
N MET A 24 7.45 2.45 2.44
CA MET A 24 7.28 3.68 3.22
C MET A 24 5.99 4.34 2.77
N LEU A 25 5.01 4.46 3.67
CA LEU A 25 3.67 4.95 3.36
C LEU A 25 3.39 6.18 4.21
N ARG A 26 2.85 7.25 3.62
CA ARG A 26 2.28 8.32 4.45
C ARG A 26 1.00 7.83 5.13
N ASP A 27 0.67 8.47 6.23
CA ASP A 27 -0.67 8.35 6.79
C ASP A 27 -1.73 8.79 5.78
N TYR A 28 -2.88 8.14 5.89
CA TYR A 28 -4.07 8.44 5.11
C TYR A 28 -5.10 9.17 5.96
N THR A 29 -5.87 10.03 5.33
CA THR A 29 -7.01 10.69 5.96
C THR A 29 -8.18 9.72 6.11
N THR A 30 -9.12 10.03 7.00
CA THR A 30 -10.39 9.29 7.11
C THR A 30 -11.13 9.27 5.78
N GLU A 31 -11.10 10.36 5.01
CA GLU A 31 -11.75 10.47 3.70
C GLU A 31 -11.15 9.50 2.67
N GLU A 32 -9.82 9.42 2.59
CA GLU A 32 -9.11 8.48 1.71
C GLU A 32 -9.42 7.02 2.09
N TYR A 33 -9.47 6.72 3.39
CA TYR A 33 -9.84 5.39 3.86
C TYR A 33 -11.30 5.03 3.54
N CYS A 34 -12.24 5.97 3.75
CA CYS A 34 -13.63 5.78 3.39
C CYS A 34 -13.80 5.58 1.88
N GLN A 35 -13.04 6.31 1.05
CA GLN A 35 -13.07 6.12 -0.39
C GLN A 35 -12.54 4.75 -0.80
N PHE A 36 -11.43 4.31 -0.19
CA PHE A 36 -10.91 2.96 -0.37
C PHE A 36 -11.96 1.89 -0.06
N LEU A 37 -12.64 1.98 1.08
CA LEU A 37 -13.69 1.01 1.45
C LEU A 37 -14.86 0.98 0.46
N LYS A 38 -15.31 2.15 -0.02
CA LYS A 38 -16.37 2.25 -1.03
C LYS A 38 -15.95 1.61 -2.36
N ASN A 39 -14.69 1.78 -2.76
CA ASN A 39 -14.18 1.24 -4.01
C ASN A 39 -14.04 -0.29 -4.00
N ARG A 40 -13.97 -0.92 -2.83
CA ARG A 40 -13.85 -2.39 -2.71
C ARG A 40 -15.10 -3.14 -3.16
N PHE A 41 -16.28 -2.57 -2.95
CA PHE A 41 -17.55 -3.24 -3.21
C PHE A 41 -18.43 -2.38 -4.10
N LYS A 42 -18.58 -2.79 -5.36
CA LYS A 42 -19.59 -2.21 -6.25
C LYS A 42 -20.79 -3.14 -6.30
N PHE A 43 -21.93 -2.70 -5.78
CA PHE A 43 -23.20 -3.40 -5.96
C PHE A 43 -23.65 -3.19 -7.41
N VAL A 44 -23.52 -4.22 -8.24
CA VAL A 44 -23.92 -4.15 -9.65
C VAL A 44 -25.21 -4.96 -9.79
N SER A 45 -26.37 -4.29 -9.70
CA SER A 45 -27.70 -4.91 -9.85
C SER A 45 -28.06 -5.93 -8.74
N PRO A 46 -29.34 -6.37 -8.62
CA PRO A 46 -29.72 -7.25 -7.52
C PRO A 46 -29.02 -8.60 -7.68
N GLY A 47 -28.07 -8.89 -6.78
CA GLY A 47 -27.47 -10.22 -6.60
C GLY A 47 -26.04 -10.41 -7.10
N ASN A 48 -25.45 -9.47 -7.87
CA ASN A 48 -24.06 -9.59 -8.33
C ASN A 48 -23.16 -8.58 -7.60
N VAL A 49 -22.17 -9.12 -6.86
CA VAL A 49 -21.10 -8.34 -6.25
C VAL A 49 -19.87 -8.49 -7.14
N ASP A 50 -19.38 -7.38 -7.70
CA ASP A 50 -18.09 -7.35 -8.38
C ASP A 50 -17.01 -7.07 -7.32
N ASP A 51 -16.11 -8.03 -7.11
CA ASP A 51 -15.02 -7.93 -6.13
C ASP A 51 -13.83 -7.21 -6.74
N HIS A 52 -13.80 -5.89 -6.56
CA HIS A 52 -12.68 -5.04 -6.94
C HIS A 52 -11.66 -4.86 -5.82
N SER A 53 -11.70 -5.69 -4.77
CA SER A 53 -10.91 -5.46 -3.56
C SER A 53 -9.41 -5.42 -3.83
N SER A 54 -8.89 -6.26 -4.72
CA SER A 54 -7.47 -6.22 -5.11
C SER A 54 -7.09 -4.93 -5.83
N GLN A 55 -7.91 -4.47 -6.76
CA GLN A 55 -7.66 -3.23 -7.51
C GLN A 55 -7.73 -2.02 -6.58
N ALA A 56 -8.75 -1.95 -5.72
CA ALA A 56 -8.91 -0.89 -4.74
C ALA A 56 -7.73 -0.83 -3.74
N ARG A 57 -7.19 -1.98 -3.33
CA ARG A 57 -5.99 -2.06 -2.47
C ARG A 57 -4.75 -1.51 -3.18
N ILE A 58 -4.55 -1.89 -4.44
CA ILE A 58 -3.42 -1.44 -5.25
C ILE A 58 -3.46 0.08 -5.39
N GLU A 59 -4.60 0.65 -5.78
CA GLU A 59 -4.79 2.10 -5.97
C GLU A 59 -4.63 2.89 -4.67
N PHE A 60 -5.16 2.36 -3.57
CA PHE A 60 -5.02 2.98 -2.26
C PHE A 60 -3.54 3.07 -1.85
N ILE A 61 -2.79 1.98 -1.96
CA ILE A 61 -1.36 2.00 -1.64
C ILE A 61 -0.59 2.89 -2.61
N GLU A 62 -0.87 2.88 -3.91
CA GLU A 62 -0.23 3.81 -4.85
C GLU A 62 -0.42 5.28 -4.44
N THR A 63 -1.57 5.63 -3.89
CA THR A 63 -1.89 7.01 -3.46
C THR A 63 -1.06 7.46 -2.26
N ILE A 64 -0.72 6.54 -1.36
CA ILE A 64 -0.02 6.85 -0.10
C ILE A 64 1.44 6.38 -0.06
N LEU A 65 1.89 5.64 -1.08
CA LEU A 65 3.26 5.15 -1.19
C LEU A 65 4.24 6.31 -1.39
N LEU A 66 5.25 6.39 -0.53
CA LEU A 66 6.30 7.40 -0.57
C LEU A 66 7.61 6.85 -1.10
N ASP A 67 8.00 5.63 -0.71
CA ASP A 67 9.27 5.02 -1.10
C ASP A 67 9.20 3.48 -0.96
N ILE A 68 10.15 2.79 -1.59
CA ILE A 68 10.34 1.33 -1.49
C ILE A 68 11.83 1.00 -1.33
N LYS A 69 12.12 0.11 -0.38
CA LYS A 69 13.47 -0.41 -0.13
C LYS A 69 13.43 -1.93 0.05
N ILE A 70 14.58 -2.57 -0.02
CA ILE A 70 14.76 -3.95 0.44
C ILE A 70 15.67 -3.92 1.66
N LYS A 71 15.26 -4.60 2.73
CA LYS A 71 16.02 -4.75 3.96
C LYS A 71 16.74 -6.08 3.92
N THR A 72 18.06 -5.99 3.84
CA THR A 72 18.99 -7.11 3.85
C THR A 72 19.66 -7.25 5.22
N LYS A 73 20.54 -8.25 5.37
CA LYS A 73 21.40 -8.37 6.56
C LYS A 73 22.39 -7.19 6.71
N GLU A 74 22.69 -6.51 5.60
CA GLU A 74 23.70 -5.44 5.53
C GLU A 74 23.06 -4.06 5.73
N GLY A 75 21.76 -3.91 5.49
CA GLY A 75 21.02 -2.67 5.72
C GLY A 75 19.80 -2.53 4.82
N GLU A 76 19.36 -1.30 4.60
CA GLU A 76 18.34 -0.98 3.60
C GLU A 76 19.00 -0.59 2.28
N GLU A 77 18.62 -1.27 1.21
CA GLU A 77 19.11 -1.09 -0.14
C GLU A 77 17.99 -0.65 -1.08
N GLU A 78 18.37 -0.10 -2.23
CA GLU A 78 17.42 0.30 -3.26
C GLU A 78 16.87 -0.90 -4.02
N VAL A 79 15.57 -0.87 -4.31
CA VAL A 79 14.96 -1.82 -5.23
C VAL A 79 15.17 -1.32 -6.65
N PHE A 80 15.45 -2.22 -7.59
CA PHE A 80 15.61 -1.90 -9.00
C PHE A 80 14.48 -2.49 -9.84
N PHE A 81 14.19 -1.86 -10.98
CA PHE A 81 13.30 -2.41 -11.99
C PHE A 81 13.95 -2.27 -13.37
N THR A 82 13.60 -3.18 -14.28
CA THR A 82 13.97 -3.07 -15.69
C THR A 82 12.92 -2.24 -16.42
N ASP A 83 13.33 -1.12 -17.00
CA ASP A 83 12.44 -0.27 -17.80
C ASP A 83 11.97 -1.04 -19.04
N PRO A 84 10.67 -1.31 -19.24
CA PRO A 84 10.20 -2.08 -20.37
C PRO A 84 10.39 -1.36 -21.71
N ALA A 85 10.55 -0.04 -21.72
CA ALA A 85 10.74 0.73 -22.93
C ALA A 85 12.20 0.75 -23.40
N THR A 86 13.16 0.76 -22.47
CA THR A 86 14.60 0.88 -22.80
C THR A 86 15.41 -0.38 -22.51
N GLY A 87 14.92 -1.27 -21.64
CA GLY A 87 15.63 -2.45 -21.16
C GLY A 87 16.66 -2.16 -20.07
N ASP A 88 16.81 -0.90 -19.65
CA ASP A 88 17.81 -0.51 -18.64
C ASP A 88 17.30 -0.77 -17.23
N GLU A 89 18.21 -1.20 -16.35
CA GLU A 89 17.93 -1.25 -14.92
C GLU A 89 17.98 0.15 -14.30
N LYS A 90 16.91 0.51 -13.59
CA LYS A 90 16.77 1.80 -12.91
C LYS A 90 16.36 1.59 -11.45
N PRO A 91 16.82 2.45 -10.54
CA PRO A 91 16.36 2.40 -9.15
C PRO A 91 14.88 2.77 -9.09
N LEU A 92 14.12 2.03 -8.28
CA LEU A 92 12.69 2.19 -8.07
C LEU A 92 12.44 3.24 -6.99
N THR A 93 12.77 4.49 -7.28
CA THR A 93 12.73 5.60 -6.31
C THR A 93 11.81 6.72 -6.77
N PRO A 94 11.41 7.64 -5.87
CA PRO A 94 10.52 8.76 -6.20
C PRO A 94 11.01 9.73 -7.29
N SER A 95 12.31 9.72 -7.58
CA SER A 95 12.89 10.53 -8.67
C SER A 95 12.56 9.98 -10.06
N VAL A 96 12.17 8.70 -10.18
CA VAL A 96 11.79 8.09 -11.45
C VAL A 96 10.33 8.39 -11.77
N PRO A 97 10.01 8.94 -12.96
CA PRO A 97 8.63 9.19 -13.36
C PRO A 97 7.78 7.91 -13.34
N ASN A 98 6.59 8.00 -12.75
CA ASN A 98 5.65 6.88 -12.62
C ASN A 98 6.21 5.64 -11.88
N TRP A 99 7.27 5.79 -11.08
CA TRP A 99 7.94 4.69 -10.38
C TRP A 99 6.97 3.72 -9.67
N LYS A 100 5.92 4.25 -9.06
CA LYS A 100 4.90 3.47 -8.33
C LYS A 100 4.25 2.39 -9.19
N LYS A 101 4.13 2.59 -10.51
CA LYS A 101 3.53 1.61 -11.43
C LYS A 101 4.39 0.35 -11.57
N TYR A 102 5.70 0.47 -11.37
CA TYR A 102 6.63 -0.66 -11.45
C TYR A 102 6.77 -1.43 -10.13
N VAL A 103 6.20 -0.93 -9.04
CA VAL A 103 6.09 -1.67 -7.78
C VAL A 103 5.07 -2.80 -7.95
N GLN A 104 5.47 -4.03 -7.62
CA GLN A 104 4.64 -5.22 -7.78
C GLN A 104 3.30 -5.08 -7.05
N ALA A 105 2.21 -5.46 -7.74
CA ALA A 105 0.86 -5.40 -7.21
C ALA A 105 0.68 -6.23 -5.94
N SER A 106 1.37 -7.37 -5.83
CA SER A 106 1.36 -8.24 -4.65
C SER A 106 1.84 -7.50 -3.39
N PHE A 107 2.91 -6.70 -3.49
CA PHE A 107 3.42 -5.92 -2.36
C PHE A 107 2.44 -4.84 -1.93
N LYS A 108 1.79 -4.17 -2.89
CA LYS A 108 0.72 -3.21 -2.60
C LYS A 108 -0.46 -3.88 -1.90
N CYS A 109 -0.92 -5.02 -2.40
CA CYS A 109 -1.98 -5.78 -1.74
C CYS A 109 -1.59 -6.19 -0.31
N ALA A 110 -0.36 -6.69 -0.11
CA ALA A 110 0.13 -7.08 1.21
C ALA A 110 0.14 -5.91 2.19
N ALA A 111 0.61 -4.73 1.77
CA ALA A 111 0.59 -3.55 2.63
C ALA A 111 -0.82 -3.05 2.95
N ALA A 112 -1.74 -3.11 2.00
CA ALA A 112 -3.14 -2.77 2.27
C ALA A 112 -3.77 -3.71 3.33
N MET A 113 -3.46 -5.01 3.28
CA MET A 113 -3.95 -5.99 4.26
C MET A 113 -3.46 -5.69 5.69
N VAL A 114 -2.25 -5.14 5.85
CA VAL A 114 -1.75 -4.70 7.17
C VAL A 114 -2.64 -3.61 7.74
N PHE A 115 -3.00 -2.59 6.95
CA PHE A 115 -3.91 -1.54 7.39
C PHE A 115 -5.32 -2.05 7.68
N GLU A 116 -5.87 -2.93 6.82
CA GLU A 116 -7.16 -3.56 7.08
C GLU A 116 -7.16 -4.30 8.43
N GLY A 117 -6.08 -5.02 8.76
CA GLY A 117 -5.92 -5.69 10.05
C GLY A 117 -5.82 -4.73 11.23
N MET A 118 -5.11 -3.61 11.08
CA MET A 118 -5.04 -2.56 12.10
C MET A 118 -6.40 -1.93 12.36
N SER A 119 -7.14 -1.59 11.30
CA SER A 119 -8.47 -0.99 11.40
C SER A 119 -9.47 -1.95 12.05
N ALA A 120 -9.47 -3.23 11.66
CA ALA A 120 -10.32 -4.25 12.30
C ALA A 120 -10.00 -4.39 13.80
N SER A 121 -8.71 -4.32 14.17
CA SER A 121 -8.29 -4.40 15.58
C SER A 121 -8.76 -3.20 16.39
N LEU A 122 -8.69 -1.98 15.81
CA LEU A 122 -9.20 -0.76 16.44
C LEU A 122 -10.72 -0.82 16.64
N GLU A 123 -11.46 -1.24 15.63
CA GLU A 123 -12.92 -1.37 15.71
C GLU A 123 -13.31 -2.36 16.83
N GLN A 124 -12.69 -3.53 16.88
CA GLN A 124 -12.91 -4.50 17.95
C GLN A 124 -12.59 -3.96 19.34
N ALA A 125 -11.55 -3.13 19.49
CA ALA A 125 -11.19 -2.51 20.76
C ALA A 125 -12.22 -1.43 21.18
N THR A 126 -12.77 -0.69 20.22
CA THR A 126 -13.79 0.34 20.48
C THR A 126 -15.18 -0.23 20.78
N LEU A 127 -15.54 -1.38 20.20
CA LEU A 127 -16.85 -2.03 20.42
C LEU A 127 -16.95 -2.77 21.77
N LYS A 128 -15.81 -3.04 22.43
CA LYS A 128 -15.74 -3.73 23.73
C LYS A 128 -15.77 -2.77 24.93
N ASN A 129 -15.78 -1.46 24.70
CA ASN A 129 -15.91 -0.41 25.72
C ASN A 129 -17.22 0.36 25.54
#